data_AF-A0A0R1F6J0-F1
#
_entry.id   AF-A0A0R1F6J0-F1
#
_cell.length_a   1.000
_cell.length_b   1.000
_cell.length_c   1.000
_cell.angle_alpha   90.00
_cell.angle_beta   90.00
_cell.angle_gamma   90.00
#
_symmetry.space_group_name_H-M   'P 1'
#
loop_
_entity.id
_entity.type
_entity.pdbx_description
1 polymer ?
#
loop_
_entity_poly.entity_id
_entity_poly.type
_entity_poly.pdbx_seq_one_letter_code
_entity_poly.pdbx_strand_id
1 'polypeptide(L)'
;MQLLTNGTSVTYTIHDSFPNFEFSTEFGKGKAYDLFLNTLVSDFGFEFSIDNQHIDIYKTIGQQDAFVWLDTLSFNTLNEQSDYTAIATHIKGTGKMDDNSKPLATAEYSSPHVKDYGVIDADFVSDERFTNNDALLAYLKTKLQDYPLIQRTITLNNDNTKSPFKLNKDAVAVGDHGYLRARNGVDVNTRITEITRDLTGHTATQITLGNQIKTFDRITADLQLARQQAAQQITDIKNEQSTIINNNVSTLDGGESVVRYADYAETLPTGQD
;
A
#
# COMPACT_ATOMS: atom_id res chain seq x y z
N MET A 1 12.71 -2.00 -18.13
CA MET A 1 13.60 -1.16 -17.29
C MET A 1 14.56 -0.31 -18.09
N GLN A 2 15.43 -0.87 -18.95
CA GLN A 2 16.41 -0.09 -19.72
C GLN A 2 15.81 1.11 -20.46
N LEU A 3 14.66 0.95 -21.12
CA LEU A 3 13.94 2.05 -21.78
C LEU A 3 13.63 3.22 -20.84
N LEU A 4 13.29 2.92 -19.57
CA LEU A 4 12.87 3.91 -18.58
C LEU A 4 14.05 4.63 -17.91
N THR A 5 15.22 3.99 -17.84
CA THR A 5 16.39 4.50 -17.09
C THR A 5 17.52 5.03 -17.97
N ASN A 6 17.48 4.76 -19.29
CA ASN A 6 18.52 5.21 -20.22
C ASN A 6 18.68 6.74 -20.19
N GLY A 7 19.94 7.21 -20.11
CA GLY A 7 20.27 8.63 -20.02
C GLY A 7 20.02 9.28 -18.65
N THR A 8 19.66 8.49 -17.64
CA THR A 8 19.48 8.97 -16.25
C THR A 8 20.54 8.36 -15.33
N SER A 9 20.66 8.89 -14.11
CA SER A 9 21.46 8.30 -13.04
C SER A 9 20.78 7.12 -12.33
N VAL A 10 19.54 6.80 -12.69
CA VAL A 10 18.79 5.69 -12.11
C VAL A 10 19.36 4.37 -12.63
N THR A 11 19.66 3.47 -11.70
CA THR A 11 20.16 2.12 -11.99
C THR A 11 19.16 1.08 -11.50
N TYR A 12 19.26 -0.15 -11.99
CA TYR A 12 18.37 -1.23 -11.57
C TYR A 12 19.05 -2.58 -11.56
N THR A 13 18.57 -3.47 -10.69
CA THR A 13 18.92 -4.90 -10.63
C THR A 13 17.64 -5.72 -10.67
N ILE A 14 17.62 -6.78 -11.48
CA ILE A 14 16.52 -7.76 -11.51
C ILE A 14 17.05 -9.04 -10.86
N HIS A 15 16.51 -9.39 -9.69
CA HIS A 15 17.00 -10.52 -8.89
C HIS A 15 16.38 -11.86 -9.31
N ASP A 16 15.24 -11.82 -10.00
CA ASP A 16 14.46 -13.00 -10.41
C ASP A 16 14.27 -13.10 -11.93
N SER A 17 13.88 -14.28 -12.41
CA SER A 17 13.52 -14.49 -13.82
C SER A 17 12.04 -14.20 -14.06
N PHE A 18 11.74 -13.27 -14.95
CA PHE A 18 10.39 -12.94 -15.40
C PHE A 18 10.11 -13.48 -16.80
N PRO A 19 8.86 -13.86 -17.13
CA PRO A 19 8.48 -14.23 -18.49
C PRO A 19 8.58 -13.02 -19.43
N ASN A 20 8.71 -13.30 -20.73
CA ASN A 20 8.61 -12.26 -21.74
C ASN A 20 7.19 -11.68 -21.75
N PHE A 21 7.11 -10.37 -21.95
CA PHE A 21 5.84 -9.64 -22.02
C PHE A 21 5.72 -8.94 -23.37
N GLU A 22 4.55 -9.06 -23.99
CA GLU A 22 4.22 -8.33 -25.23
C GLU A 22 3.59 -6.99 -24.89
N PHE A 23 4.34 -5.91 -25.09
CA PHE A 23 3.83 -4.56 -24.88
C PHE A 23 2.95 -4.12 -26.04
N SER A 24 1.94 -3.31 -25.73
CA SER A 24 1.16 -2.62 -26.76
C SER A 24 2.03 -1.62 -27.53
N THR A 25 1.58 -1.22 -28.72
CA THR A 25 2.26 -0.21 -29.55
C THR A 25 2.38 1.17 -28.91
N GLU A 26 1.63 1.41 -27.82
CA GLU A 26 1.60 2.68 -27.09
C GLU A 26 2.61 2.73 -25.93
N PHE A 27 3.22 1.59 -25.57
CA PHE A 27 4.20 1.54 -24.51
C PHE A 27 5.42 2.41 -24.83
N GLY A 28 5.90 3.18 -23.84
CA GLY A 28 7.02 4.10 -24.01
C GLY A 28 6.64 5.55 -24.34
N LYS A 29 5.36 5.87 -24.54
CA LYS A 29 4.89 7.25 -24.78
C LYS A 29 4.63 8.06 -23.48
N GLY A 30 4.69 7.42 -22.32
CA GLY A 30 4.45 8.02 -21.00
C GLY A 30 5.71 8.47 -20.28
N LYS A 31 5.54 9.14 -19.13
CA LYS A 31 6.65 9.44 -18.22
C LYS A 31 7.21 8.15 -17.64
N ALA A 32 8.54 8.07 -17.49
CA ALA A 32 9.22 6.87 -16.99
C ALA A 32 8.65 6.35 -15.65
N TYR A 33 8.36 7.27 -14.71
CA TYR A 33 7.74 6.94 -13.42
C TYR A 33 6.34 6.33 -13.57
N ASP A 34 5.50 6.91 -14.44
CA ASP A 34 4.14 6.44 -14.64
C ASP A 34 4.12 5.07 -15.35
N LEU A 35 5.02 4.85 -16.31
CA LEU A 35 5.20 3.56 -16.96
C LEU A 35 5.75 2.51 -15.98
N PHE A 36 6.66 2.89 -15.09
CA PHE A 36 7.19 1.98 -14.08
C PHE A 36 6.10 1.52 -13.12
N LEU A 37 5.44 2.46 -12.45
CA LEU A 37 4.44 2.15 -11.45
C LEU A 37 3.16 1.60 -12.07
N ASN A 38 2.51 2.34 -12.97
CA ASN A 38 1.14 2.01 -13.37
C ASN A 38 1.07 0.96 -14.49
N THR A 39 2.20 0.58 -15.07
CA THR A 39 2.24 -0.41 -16.17
C THR A 39 3.11 -1.58 -15.77
N LEU A 40 4.42 -1.38 -15.59
CA LEU A 40 5.35 -2.50 -15.39
C LEU A 40 5.09 -3.29 -14.10
N VAL A 41 4.78 -2.63 -12.97
CA VAL A 41 4.46 -3.34 -11.72
C VAL A 41 3.23 -4.23 -11.88
N SER A 42 2.19 -3.76 -12.58
CA SER A 42 0.95 -4.53 -12.79
C SER A 42 1.15 -5.66 -13.82
N ASP A 43 1.77 -5.34 -14.96
CA ASP A 43 1.98 -6.27 -16.07
C ASP A 43 2.84 -7.48 -15.70
N PHE A 44 3.88 -7.26 -14.88
CA PHE A 44 4.81 -8.31 -14.46
C PHE A 44 4.52 -8.83 -13.05
N GLY A 45 3.69 -8.15 -12.27
CA GLY A 45 3.39 -8.50 -10.89
C GLY A 45 4.61 -8.54 -9.98
N PHE A 46 5.65 -7.74 -10.27
CA PHE A 46 6.86 -7.70 -9.45
C PHE A 46 6.71 -6.74 -8.27
N GLU A 47 7.60 -6.91 -7.30
CA GLU A 47 7.80 -5.99 -6.20
C GLU A 47 9.17 -5.32 -6.32
N PHE A 48 9.33 -4.16 -5.68
CA PHE A 48 10.58 -3.43 -5.77
C PHE A 48 10.94 -2.72 -4.47
N SER A 49 12.25 -2.55 -4.26
CA SER A 49 12.80 -1.63 -3.28
C SER A 49 13.62 -0.54 -3.97
N ILE A 50 13.71 0.62 -3.34
CA ILE A 50 14.52 1.73 -3.83
C ILE A 50 15.49 2.12 -2.74
N ASP A 51 16.79 2.04 -3.06
CA ASP A 51 17.85 2.65 -2.26
C ASP A 51 18.48 3.77 -3.10
N ASN A 52 18.24 5.02 -2.67
CA ASN A 52 18.64 6.22 -3.38
C ASN A 52 18.12 6.24 -4.84
N GLN A 53 18.97 5.91 -5.81
CA GLN A 53 18.68 5.90 -7.25
C GLN A 53 18.82 4.49 -7.85
N HIS A 54 18.96 3.47 -7.00
CA HIS A 54 18.99 2.07 -7.41
C HIS A 54 17.63 1.41 -7.14
N ILE A 55 17.08 0.74 -8.14
CA ILE A 55 15.82 -0.01 -8.06
C ILE A 55 16.14 -1.51 -8.08
N ASP A 56 15.84 -2.20 -7.00
CA ASP A 56 15.89 -3.66 -6.96
C ASP A 56 14.51 -4.23 -7.26
N ILE A 57 14.44 -5.20 -8.18
CA ILE A 57 13.19 -5.82 -8.64
C ILE A 57 13.18 -7.31 -8.29
N TYR A 58 12.09 -7.75 -7.66
CA TYR A 58 11.89 -9.10 -7.15
C TYR A 58 10.52 -9.65 -7.55
N LYS A 59 10.35 -10.96 -7.63
CA LYS A 59 9.02 -11.57 -7.70
C LYS A 59 8.23 -11.34 -6.42
N THR A 60 8.91 -11.45 -5.29
CA THR A 60 8.36 -11.16 -3.96
C THR A 60 9.49 -10.76 -3.03
N ILE A 61 9.25 -9.76 -2.19
CA ILE A 61 10.16 -9.28 -1.16
C ILE A 61 9.81 -9.92 0.18
N GLY A 62 10.83 -10.29 0.94
CA GLY A 62 10.71 -10.82 2.29
C GLY A 62 10.81 -12.35 2.37
N GLN A 63 11.08 -12.84 3.56
CA GLN A 63 11.23 -14.26 3.84
C GLN A 63 9.88 -14.92 4.10
N GLN A 64 9.72 -16.16 3.67
CA GLN A 64 8.60 -17.00 4.07
C GLN A 64 8.86 -17.58 5.48
N ASP A 65 7.79 -17.88 6.22
CA ASP A 65 7.85 -18.48 7.55
C ASP A 65 8.73 -17.70 8.57
N ALA A 66 8.86 -16.39 8.38
CA ALA A 66 9.69 -15.53 9.21
C ALA A 66 9.16 -15.42 10.64
N PHE A 67 7.84 -15.60 10.83
CA PHE A 67 7.21 -15.52 12.13
C PHE A 67 5.96 -16.41 12.26
N VAL A 68 5.63 -16.71 13.52
CA VAL A 68 4.34 -17.27 13.93
C VAL A 68 3.81 -16.41 15.07
N TRP A 69 2.53 -16.09 15.03
CA TRP A 69 1.87 -15.22 15.98
C TRP A 69 0.64 -15.91 16.57
N LEU A 70 0.59 -15.97 17.90
CA LEU A 70 -0.54 -16.50 18.66
C LEU A 70 -1.24 -15.36 19.40
N ASP A 71 -2.54 -15.20 19.15
CA ASP A 71 -3.41 -14.15 19.73
C ASP A 71 -3.48 -14.17 21.28
N THR A 72 -2.94 -15.22 21.91
CA THR A 72 -2.98 -15.42 23.37
C THR A 72 -1.82 -14.77 24.13
N LEU A 73 -0.88 -14.11 23.44
CA LEU A 73 0.25 -13.43 24.08
C LEU A 73 -0.02 -11.93 24.17
N SER A 74 0.09 -11.38 25.39
CA SER A 74 -0.24 -10.01 25.75
C SER A 74 0.66 -8.97 25.06
N PHE A 75 0.37 -8.67 23.80
CA PHE A 75 0.86 -7.48 23.12
C PHE A 75 -0.22 -6.38 23.17
N ASN A 76 0.23 -5.13 23.18
CA ASN A 76 -0.68 -4.01 22.99
C ASN A 76 -0.98 -3.89 21.49
N THR A 77 -2.07 -4.53 21.06
CA THR A 77 -2.64 -4.30 19.73
C THR A 77 -3.20 -2.89 19.68
N LEU A 78 -2.66 -2.06 18.78
CA LEU A 78 -3.10 -0.67 18.60
C LEU A 78 -4.30 -0.59 17.68
N ASN A 79 -4.32 -1.45 16.65
CA ASN A 79 -5.40 -1.52 15.68
C ASN A 79 -5.58 -2.98 15.23
N GLU A 80 -6.84 -3.41 15.12
CA GLU A 80 -7.22 -4.73 14.63
C GLU A 80 -8.43 -4.59 13.70
N GLN A 81 -8.28 -5.05 12.47
CA GLN A 81 -9.37 -5.22 11.52
C GLN A 81 -9.42 -6.68 11.08
N SER A 82 -10.62 -7.24 11.04
CA SER A 82 -10.85 -8.59 10.51
C SER A 82 -12.19 -8.64 9.79
N ASP A 83 -12.19 -9.18 8.58
CA ASP A 83 -13.37 -9.40 7.76
C ASP A 83 -13.49 -10.88 7.41
N TYR A 84 -14.55 -11.50 7.91
CA TYR A 84 -14.89 -12.91 7.70
C TYR A 84 -15.97 -13.08 6.61
N THR A 85 -16.56 -11.99 6.13
CA THR A 85 -17.68 -12.03 5.17
C THR A 85 -17.22 -12.41 3.76
N ALA A 86 -15.95 -12.16 3.46
CA ALA A 86 -15.31 -12.52 2.19
C ALA A 86 -14.93 -14.02 2.09
N ILE A 87 -15.15 -14.82 3.14
CA ILE A 87 -14.72 -16.21 3.15
C ILE A 87 -15.58 -17.04 2.19
N ALA A 88 -14.92 -17.69 1.25
CA ALA A 88 -15.47 -18.75 0.42
C ALA A 88 -14.53 -19.96 0.45
N THR A 89 -15.07 -21.16 0.45
CA THR A 89 -14.30 -22.40 0.54
C THR A 89 -14.35 -23.22 -0.74
N HIS A 90 -15.09 -22.75 -1.74
CA HIS A 90 -15.28 -23.43 -3.00
C HIS A 90 -15.34 -22.45 -4.16
N ILE A 91 -14.75 -22.79 -5.31
CA ILE A 91 -14.77 -21.94 -6.51
C ILE A 91 -14.82 -22.78 -7.78
N LYS A 92 -15.55 -22.27 -8.77
CA LYS A 92 -15.68 -22.84 -10.11
C LYS A 92 -15.33 -21.81 -11.15
N GLY A 93 -14.87 -22.27 -12.30
CA GLY A 93 -14.72 -21.38 -13.44
C GLY A 93 -14.54 -22.06 -14.78
N THR A 94 -14.61 -21.23 -15.81
CA THR A 94 -14.40 -21.59 -17.22
C THR A 94 -13.37 -20.69 -17.88
N GLY A 95 -12.64 -21.26 -18.83
CA GLY A 95 -11.74 -20.55 -19.72
C GLY A 95 -12.43 -20.02 -20.97
N LYS A 96 -11.63 -19.80 -22.02
CA LYS A 96 -12.07 -19.35 -23.34
C LYS A 96 -13.17 -20.24 -23.92
N MET A 97 -14.18 -19.64 -24.55
CA MET A 97 -15.19 -20.38 -25.30
C MET A 97 -14.71 -20.69 -26.72
N ASP A 98 -15.05 -21.87 -27.24
CA ASP A 98 -14.90 -22.22 -28.65
C ASP A 98 -16.06 -21.67 -29.51
N ASP A 99 -15.98 -21.88 -30.82
CA ASP A 99 -16.99 -21.39 -31.78
C ASP A 99 -18.40 -21.99 -31.55
N ASN A 100 -18.50 -23.07 -30.78
CA ASN A 100 -19.75 -23.72 -30.42
C ASN A 100 -20.22 -23.33 -29.00
N SER A 101 -19.65 -22.27 -28.41
CA SER A 101 -19.94 -21.81 -27.04
C SER A 101 -19.63 -22.85 -25.97
N LYS A 102 -18.68 -23.75 -26.21
CA LYS A 102 -18.17 -24.69 -25.21
C LYS A 102 -16.86 -24.17 -24.63
N PRO A 103 -16.67 -24.23 -23.30
CA PRO A 103 -15.41 -23.81 -22.70
C PRO A 103 -14.27 -24.76 -23.08
N LEU A 104 -13.14 -24.18 -23.51
CA LEU A 104 -11.88 -24.89 -23.75
C LEU A 104 -11.22 -25.35 -22.46
N ALA A 105 -11.49 -24.67 -21.34
CA ALA A 105 -11.04 -25.08 -20.01
C ALA A 105 -12.15 -24.97 -18.96
N THR A 106 -12.16 -25.91 -18.02
CA THR A 106 -13.08 -25.96 -16.88
C THR A 106 -12.32 -26.42 -15.65
N ALA A 107 -12.54 -25.77 -14.50
CA ALA A 107 -11.92 -26.18 -13.25
C ALA A 107 -12.82 -25.87 -12.05
N GLU A 108 -12.63 -26.63 -10.98
CA GLU A 108 -13.32 -26.49 -9.70
C GLU A 108 -12.32 -26.81 -8.58
N TYR A 109 -12.39 -26.06 -7.47
CA TYR A 109 -11.50 -26.21 -6.33
C TYR A 109 -12.24 -26.04 -5.01
N SER A 110 -12.05 -26.99 -4.09
CA SER A 110 -12.49 -26.92 -2.70
C SER A 110 -11.29 -26.76 -1.77
N SER A 111 -11.34 -25.77 -0.89
CA SER A 111 -10.33 -25.53 0.13
C SER A 111 -10.34 -26.62 1.22
N PRO A 112 -9.19 -26.96 1.83
CA PRO A 112 -9.14 -27.73 3.07
C PRO A 112 -9.98 -27.14 4.21
N HIS A 113 -10.27 -25.83 4.19
CA HIS A 113 -11.09 -25.14 5.18
C HIS A 113 -12.60 -25.37 5.03
N VAL A 114 -13.04 -26.17 4.03
CA VAL A 114 -14.42 -26.70 4.00
C VAL A 114 -14.76 -27.43 5.30
N LYS A 115 -13.78 -28.06 5.97
CA LYS A 115 -13.98 -28.71 7.28
C LYS A 115 -14.36 -27.73 8.40
N ASP A 116 -13.89 -26.48 8.31
CA ASP A 116 -14.02 -25.46 9.34
C ASP A 116 -15.26 -24.57 9.09
N TYR A 117 -15.56 -24.27 7.82
CA TYR A 117 -16.63 -23.34 7.43
C TYR A 117 -17.81 -23.98 6.68
N GLY A 118 -17.71 -25.24 6.27
CA GLY A 118 -18.62 -25.85 5.30
C GLY A 118 -18.29 -25.43 3.86
N VAL A 119 -19.14 -25.84 2.91
CA VAL A 119 -19.02 -25.46 1.49
C VAL A 119 -19.68 -24.09 1.29
N ILE A 120 -18.88 -23.11 0.90
CA ILE A 120 -19.30 -21.74 0.60
C ILE A 120 -18.77 -21.40 -0.80
N ASP A 121 -19.67 -21.25 -1.76
CA ASP A 121 -19.32 -20.93 -3.14
C ASP A 121 -18.86 -19.47 -3.27
N ALA A 122 -17.71 -19.27 -3.90
CA ALA A 122 -17.26 -17.99 -4.43
C ALA A 122 -17.98 -17.67 -5.74
N ASP A 123 -17.83 -16.43 -6.20
CA ASP A 123 -18.30 -16.02 -7.53
C ASP A 123 -17.67 -16.90 -8.63
N PHE A 124 -18.49 -17.25 -9.61
CA PHE A 124 -18.04 -18.02 -10.77
C PHE A 124 -17.06 -17.22 -11.61
N VAL A 125 -15.91 -17.81 -11.94
CA VAL A 125 -14.86 -17.15 -12.74
C VAL A 125 -15.00 -17.52 -14.21
N SER A 126 -15.09 -16.52 -15.08
CA SER A 126 -15.00 -16.68 -16.53
C SER A 126 -13.83 -15.86 -17.05
N ASP A 127 -12.80 -16.52 -17.60
CA ASP A 127 -11.58 -15.84 -18.03
C ASP A 127 -11.02 -16.44 -19.34
N GLU A 128 -11.17 -15.69 -20.42
CA GLU A 128 -10.83 -16.12 -21.79
C GLU A 128 -9.33 -16.32 -22.04
N ARG A 129 -8.46 -15.93 -21.10
CA ARG A 129 -7.01 -16.15 -21.23
C ARG A 129 -6.65 -17.61 -21.07
N PHE A 130 -7.49 -18.41 -20.42
CA PHE A 130 -7.21 -19.81 -20.15
C PHE A 130 -7.80 -20.73 -21.21
N THR A 131 -6.94 -21.56 -21.79
CA THR A 131 -7.30 -22.65 -22.71
C THR A 131 -6.93 -24.03 -22.16
N ASN A 132 -6.41 -24.07 -20.92
CA ASN A 132 -5.92 -25.27 -20.24
C ASN A 132 -6.50 -25.35 -18.81
N ASN A 133 -6.95 -26.54 -18.42
CA ASN A 133 -7.59 -26.78 -17.12
C ASN A 133 -6.66 -26.55 -15.92
N ASP A 134 -5.39 -26.96 -16.01
CA ASP A 134 -4.43 -26.83 -14.90
C ASP A 134 -4.06 -25.37 -14.64
N ALA A 135 -3.87 -24.59 -15.71
CA ALA A 135 -3.62 -23.16 -15.62
C ALA A 135 -4.83 -22.42 -15.01
N LEU A 136 -6.05 -22.79 -15.43
CA LEU A 136 -7.27 -22.25 -14.84
C LEU A 136 -7.40 -22.64 -13.36
N LEU A 137 -7.16 -23.91 -13.00
CA LEU A 137 -7.21 -24.39 -11.63
C LEU A 137 -6.21 -23.65 -10.73
N ALA A 138 -4.97 -23.45 -11.21
CA ALA A 138 -3.98 -22.67 -10.50
C ALA A 138 -4.46 -21.23 -10.27
N TYR A 139 -5.08 -20.62 -11.28
CA TYR A 139 -5.67 -19.29 -11.16
C TYR A 139 -6.83 -19.24 -10.15
N LEU A 140 -7.77 -20.18 -10.20
CA LEU A 140 -8.89 -20.25 -9.25
C LEU A 140 -8.41 -20.31 -7.79
N LYS A 141 -7.35 -21.10 -7.52
CA LYS A 141 -6.74 -21.17 -6.18
C LYS A 141 -6.21 -19.82 -5.68
N THR A 142 -5.76 -18.94 -6.57
CA THR A 142 -5.30 -17.58 -6.21
C THR A 142 -6.45 -16.60 -5.98
N LYS A 143 -7.67 -16.94 -6.43
CA LYS A 143 -8.87 -16.09 -6.29
C LYS A 143 -9.74 -16.49 -5.11
N LEU A 144 -9.62 -17.73 -4.64
CA LEU A 144 -10.37 -18.19 -3.48
C LEU A 144 -9.84 -17.55 -2.20
N GLN A 145 -10.68 -16.78 -1.52
CA GLN A 145 -10.40 -16.23 -0.19
C GLN A 145 -10.95 -17.19 0.87
N ASP A 146 -10.17 -18.20 1.27
CA ASP A 146 -10.60 -19.28 2.16
C ASP A 146 -10.23 -19.09 3.65
N TYR A 147 -9.73 -17.91 3.99
CA TYR A 147 -9.43 -17.45 5.35
C TYR A 147 -9.86 -15.99 5.52
N PRO A 148 -10.08 -15.49 6.76
CA PRO A 148 -10.48 -14.10 6.98
C PRO A 148 -9.44 -13.10 6.50
N LEU A 149 -9.89 -11.94 6.03
CA LEU A 149 -9.05 -10.80 5.71
C LEU A 149 -8.71 -10.03 7.00
N ILE A 150 -7.45 -10.09 7.43
CA ILE A 150 -6.96 -9.52 8.68
C ILE A 150 -5.89 -8.47 8.39
N GLN A 151 -5.93 -7.38 9.16
CA GLN A 151 -4.85 -6.41 9.32
C GLN A 151 -4.71 -6.06 10.81
N ARG A 152 -3.49 -6.10 11.33
CA ARG A 152 -3.18 -5.75 12.72
C ARG A 152 -1.95 -4.86 12.80
N THR A 153 -2.00 -3.85 13.67
CA THR A 153 -0.85 -3.05 14.06
C THR A 153 -0.51 -3.36 15.51
N ILE A 154 0.69 -3.88 15.72
CA ILE A 154 1.14 -4.43 17.00
C ILE A 154 2.34 -3.61 17.47
N THR A 155 2.33 -3.28 18.75
CA THR A 155 3.48 -2.68 19.42
C THR A 155 4.42 -3.78 19.93
N LEU A 156 5.65 -3.80 19.43
CA LEU A 156 6.74 -4.64 19.93
C LEU A 156 7.42 -3.97 21.11
N ASN A 157 7.31 -4.58 22.28
CA ASN A 157 8.10 -4.16 23.44
C ASN A 157 9.58 -4.52 23.22
N ASN A 158 10.48 -3.63 23.63
CA ASN A 158 11.93 -3.82 23.49
C ASN A 158 12.48 -4.99 24.34
N ASP A 159 11.74 -5.47 25.34
CA ASP A 159 12.11 -6.64 26.15
C ASP A 159 11.44 -7.90 25.63
N ASN A 160 11.92 -8.39 24.48
CA ASN A 160 11.35 -9.57 23.83
C ASN A 160 12.02 -10.89 24.26
N THR A 161 12.68 -10.89 25.42
CA THR A 161 13.39 -12.06 25.96
C THR A 161 12.47 -13.22 26.35
N LYS A 162 11.16 -13.00 26.39
CA LYS A 162 10.15 -13.97 26.82
C LYS A 162 9.10 -14.33 25.76
N SER A 163 9.17 -13.80 24.54
CA SER A 163 8.26 -14.25 23.49
C SER A 163 8.68 -15.63 22.98
N PRO A 164 7.86 -16.67 23.12
CA PRO A 164 8.16 -18.02 22.60
C PRO A 164 8.21 -18.07 21.07
N PHE A 165 7.84 -16.99 20.38
CA PHE A 165 7.86 -16.87 18.92
C PHE A 165 8.68 -15.65 18.51
N LYS A 166 9.65 -15.87 17.61
CA LYS A 166 10.79 -15.01 17.28
C LYS A 166 10.44 -13.73 16.52
N LEU A 167 9.46 -12.96 16.96
CA LEU A 167 9.21 -11.62 16.41
C LEU A 167 10.21 -10.62 16.99
N ASN A 168 11.50 -10.87 16.81
CA ASN A 168 12.54 -9.90 17.17
C ASN A 168 12.47 -8.75 16.17
N LYS A 169 12.36 -7.51 16.66
CA LYS A 169 12.37 -6.28 15.85
C LYS A 169 13.56 -6.20 14.87
N ASP A 170 14.66 -6.88 15.20
CA ASP A 170 15.89 -6.93 14.40
C ASP A 170 15.94 -8.14 13.45
N ALA A 171 15.00 -9.09 13.56
CA ALA A 171 14.93 -10.30 12.74
C ALA A 171 13.81 -10.30 11.70
N VAL A 172 12.91 -9.30 11.74
CA VAL A 172 11.81 -9.16 10.78
C VAL A 172 11.96 -7.90 9.95
N ALA A 173 11.57 -7.98 8.68
CA ALA A 173 11.61 -6.91 7.70
C ALA A 173 10.24 -6.69 7.06
N VAL A 174 10.07 -5.53 6.43
CA VAL A 174 8.92 -5.31 5.54
C VAL A 174 8.99 -6.32 4.39
N GLY A 175 7.85 -6.94 4.10
CA GLY A 175 7.72 -7.99 3.11
C GLY A 175 7.70 -9.40 3.69
N ASP A 176 8.22 -9.62 4.90
CA ASP A 176 8.26 -10.94 5.52
C ASP A 176 6.86 -11.52 5.74
N HIS A 177 6.74 -12.82 5.52
CA HIS A 177 5.51 -13.59 5.68
C HIS A 177 5.57 -14.45 6.93
N GLY A 178 4.40 -14.70 7.52
CA GLY A 178 4.28 -15.52 8.72
C GLY A 178 2.83 -15.76 9.09
N TYR A 179 2.60 -16.71 9.98
CA TYR A 179 1.25 -17.14 10.34
C TYR A 179 0.71 -16.39 11.53
N LEU A 180 -0.52 -15.91 11.42
CA LEU A 180 -1.32 -15.33 12.48
C LEU A 180 -2.47 -16.28 12.82
N ARG A 181 -2.53 -16.80 14.04
CA ARG A 181 -3.71 -17.55 14.49
C ARG A 181 -4.87 -16.58 14.73
N ALA A 182 -5.89 -16.63 13.88
CA ALA A 182 -7.10 -15.85 14.03
C ALA A 182 -7.93 -16.31 15.24
N ARG A 183 -8.88 -15.48 15.67
CA ARG A 183 -9.72 -15.72 16.85
C ARG A 183 -10.55 -17.02 16.76
N ASN A 184 -10.91 -17.44 15.56
CA ASN A 184 -11.63 -18.69 15.31
C ASN A 184 -10.71 -19.93 15.27
N GLY A 185 -9.41 -19.76 15.53
CA GLY A 185 -8.43 -20.83 15.56
C GLY A 185 -7.80 -21.17 14.20
N VAL A 186 -8.21 -20.49 13.11
CA VAL A 186 -7.61 -20.68 11.79
C VAL A 186 -6.28 -19.93 11.70
N ASP A 187 -5.26 -20.61 11.18
CA ASP A 187 -3.95 -20.00 10.92
C ASP A 187 -4.00 -19.27 9.58
N VAL A 188 -3.76 -17.96 9.62
CA VAL A 188 -3.82 -17.06 8.47
C VAL A 188 -2.41 -16.69 8.06
N ASN A 189 -2.02 -16.97 6.83
CA ASN A 189 -0.75 -16.46 6.31
C ASN A 189 -0.86 -14.95 6.13
N THR A 190 0.03 -14.20 6.78
CA THR A 190 0.06 -12.74 6.82
C THR A 190 1.42 -12.22 6.41
N ARG A 191 1.46 -10.96 6.01
CA ARG A 191 2.66 -10.29 5.55
C ARG A 191 2.87 -9.00 6.33
N ILE A 192 4.11 -8.71 6.71
CA ILE A 192 4.49 -7.42 7.29
C ILE A 192 4.49 -6.38 6.18
N THR A 193 3.58 -5.42 6.27
CA THR A 193 3.45 -4.33 5.29
C THR A 193 4.14 -3.06 5.75
N GLU A 194 4.32 -2.89 7.06
CA GLU A 194 4.92 -1.67 7.62
C GLU A 194 5.65 -1.99 8.93
N ILE A 195 6.80 -1.34 9.12
CA ILE A 195 7.50 -1.30 10.40
C ILE A 195 7.81 0.17 10.71
N THR A 196 7.22 0.68 11.78
CA THR A 196 7.54 2.00 12.33
C THR A 196 8.59 1.83 13.43
N ARG A 197 9.84 2.17 13.12
CA ARG A 197 10.96 2.09 14.08
C ARG A 197 11.11 3.39 14.83
N ASP A 198 11.29 3.29 16.14
CA ASP A 198 11.76 4.41 16.93
C ASP A 198 13.28 4.44 16.96
N LEU A 199 13.86 5.52 16.44
CA LEU A 199 15.31 5.73 16.41
C LEU A 199 15.85 6.38 17.70
N THR A 200 14.96 6.87 18.57
CA THR A 200 15.29 7.51 19.85
C THR A 200 15.33 6.53 21.02
N GLY A 201 14.67 5.37 20.86
CA GLY A 201 14.61 4.31 21.86
C GLY A 201 13.64 4.58 23.02
N HIS A 202 12.80 5.60 22.91
CA HIS A 202 11.85 6.03 23.95
C HIS A 202 10.44 5.45 23.79
N THR A 203 10.12 4.92 22.61
CA THR A 203 8.86 4.32 22.23
C THR A 203 9.10 2.92 21.66
N ALA A 204 8.02 2.17 21.51
CA ALA A 204 8.06 0.79 21.06
C ALA A 204 7.89 0.71 19.54
N THR A 205 8.67 -0.17 18.89
CA THR A 205 8.57 -0.42 17.44
C THR A 205 7.18 -0.97 17.11
N GLN A 206 6.53 -0.42 16.10
CA GLN A 206 5.23 -0.90 15.65
C GLN A 206 5.39 -1.70 14.36
N ILE A 207 4.62 -2.78 14.24
CA ILE A 207 4.56 -3.60 13.04
C ILE A 207 3.11 -3.70 12.60
N THR A 208 2.86 -3.35 11.34
CA THR A 208 1.58 -3.64 10.68
C THR A 208 1.75 -4.87 9.80
N LEU A 209 0.90 -5.86 10.02
CA LEU A 209 0.87 -7.11 9.27
C LEU A 209 -0.55 -7.52 8.92
N GLY A 210 -0.70 -8.29 7.85
CA GLY A 210 -2.00 -8.77 7.41
C GLY A 210 -1.96 -9.49 6.07
N ASN A 211 -3.10 -10.00 5.66
CA ASN A 211 -3.33 -10.57 4.32
C ASN A 211 -4.28 -9.69 3.50
N GLN A 212 -4.74 -8.57 4.06
CA GLN A 212 -5.27 -7.45 3.31
C GLN A 212 -4.10 -6.81 2.54
N ILE A 213 -3.60 -7.54 1.54
CA ILE A 213 -2.68 -6.98 0.58
C ILE A 213 -3.48 -5.91 -0.13
N LYS A 214 -3.15 -4.64 0.14
CA LYS A 214 -3.59 -3.57 -0.75
C LYS A 214 -3.04 -3.95 -2.12
N THR A 215 -3.90 -4.40 -3.03
CA THR A 215 -3.48 -4.67 -4.40
C THR A 215 -2.77 -3.43 -4.93
N PHE A 216 -1.79 -3.60 -5.81
CA PHE A 216 -1.13 -2.44 -6.41
C PHE A 216 -2.17 -1.45 -7.00
N ASP A 217 -3.25 -1.97 -7.57
CA ASP A 217 -4.39 -1.17 -8.03
C ASP A 217 -5.05 -0.36 -6.90
N ARG A 218 -5.26 -0.95 -5.71
CA ARG A 218 -5.80 -0.27 -4.54
C ARG A 218 -4.81 0.74 -3.95
N ILE A 219 -3.51 0.42 -3.91
CA ILE A 219 -2.45 1.36 -3.49
C ILE A 219 -2.41 2.55 -4.46
N THR A 220 -2.49 2.28 -5.75
CA THR A 220 -2.46 3.31 -6.80
C THR A 220 -3.73 4.14 -6.78
N ALA A 221 -4.89 3.53 -6.58
CA ALA A 221 -6.16 4.23 -6.40
C ALA A 221 -6.13 5.13 -5.15
N ASP A 222 -5.66 4.62 -4.01
CA ASP A 222 -5.46 5.39 -2.77
C ASP A 222 -4.50 6.57 -3.03
N LEU A 223 -3.38 6.34 -3.74
CA LEU A 223 -2.39 7.38 -4.07
C LEU A 223 -2.95 8.43 -5.04
N GLN A 224 -3.70 8.02 -6.05
CA GLN A 224 -4.37 8.93 -6.99
C GLN A 224 -5.42 9.76 -6.28
N LEU A 225 -6.22 9.15 -5.40
CA LEU A 225 -7.20 9.85 -4.58
C LEU A 225 -6.51 10.87 -3.66
N ALA A 226 -5.43 10.49 -2.98
CA ALA A 226 -4.65 11.39 -2.14
C ALA A 226 -4.06 12.56 -2.95
N ARG A 227 -3.56 12.31 -4.18
CA ARG A 227 -3.08 13.36 -5.10
C ARG A 227 -4.20 14.31 -5.51
N GLN A 228 -5.40 13.79 -5.82
CA GLN A 228 -6.57 14.62 -6.16
C GLN A 228 -6.99 15.49 -4.98
N GLN A 229 -7.05 14.92 -3.77
CA GLN A 229 -7.37 15.65 -2.54
C GLN A 229 -6.32 16.74 -2.24
N ALA A 230 -5.03 16.43 -2.37
CA ALA A 230 -3.96 17.41 -2.19
C ALA A 230 -4.05 18.54 -3.25
N ALA A 231 -4.35 18.20 -4.51
CA ALA A 231 -4.54 19.20 -5.56
C ALA A 231 -5.74 20.11 -5.27
N GLN A 232 -6.83 19.56 -4.72
CA GLN A 232 -7.99 20.33 -4.30
C GLN A 232 -7.64 21.27 -3.15
N GLN A 233 -6.98 20.78 -2.10
CA GLN A 233 -6.53 21.61 -0.96
C GLN A 233 -5.61 22.75 -1.42
N ILE A 234 -4.67 22.49 -2.34
CA ILE A 234 -3.80 23.53 -2.92
C ILE A 234 -4.62 24.57 -3.68
N THR A 235 -5.67 24.15 -4.39
CA THR A 235 -6.55 25.06 -5.13
C THR A 235 -7.35 25.95 -4.18
N ASP A 236 -7.90 25.36 -3.11
CA ASP A 236 -8.67 26.07 -2.10
C ASP A 236 -7.78 27.13 -1.41
N ILE A 237 -6.56 26.75 -0.99
CA ILE A 237 -5.58 27.69 -0.40
C ILE A 237 -5.28 28.85 -1.36
N LYS A 238 -5.10 28.59 -2.66
CA LYS A 238 -4.85 29.65 -3.66
C LYS A 238 -6.03 30.60 -3.79
N ASN A 239 -7.26 30.08 -3.76
CA ASN A 239 -8.47 30.90 -3.86
C ASN A 239 -8.68 31.76 -2.62
N GLU A 240 -8.41 31.21 -1.43
CA GLU A 240 -8.43 31.94 -0.16
C GLU A 240 -7.37 33.05 -0.14
N GLN A 241 -6.13 32.76 -0.53
CA GLN A 241 -5.07 33.77 -0.68
C GLN A 241 -5.46 34.88 -1.65
N SER A 242 -6.05 34.54 -2.80
CA SER A 242 -6.48 35.52 -3.80
C SER A 242 -7.59 36.42 -3.25
N THR A 243 -8.50 35.87 -2.45
CA THR A 243 -9.59 36.62 -1.79
C THR A 243 -9.03 37.57 -0.74
N ILE A 244 -8.06 37.14 0.07
CA ILE A 244 -7.37 37.98 1.06
C ILE A 244 -6.62 39.14 0.38
N ILE A 245 -5.89 38.85 -0.70
CA ILE A 245 -5.16 39.87 -1.47
C ILE A 245 -6.14 40.89 -2.06
N ASN A 246 -7.21 40.43 -2.72
CA ASN A 246 -8.19 41.32 -3.34
C ASN A 246 -8.93 42.19 -2.33
N ASN A 247 -9.28 41.63 -1.16
CA ASN A 247 -9.89 42.41 -0.07
C ASN A 247 -8.92 43.47 0.46
N ASN A 248 -7.65 43.13 0.69
CA ASN A 248 -6.66 44.10 1.17
C ASN A 248 -6.31 45.18 0.12
N VAL A 249 -6.33 44.86 -1.18
CA VAL A 249 -6.15 45.84 -2.26
C VAL A 249 -7.37 46.77 -2.37
N SER A 250 -8.59 46.25 -2.19
CA SER A 250 -9.81 47.07 -2.19
C SER A 250 -9.92 48.02 -1.00
N THR A 251 -9.26 47.73 0.12
CA THR A 251 -9.20 48.63 1.29
C THR A 251 -8.14 49.74 1.17
N LEU A 252 -7.27 49.69 0.17
CA LEU A 252 -6.20 50.68 -0.03
C LEU A 252 -6.55 51.77 -1.06
N ASP A 253 -7.65 51.63 -1.80
CA ASP A 253 -8.09 52.62 -2.81
C ASP A 253 -9.15 53.61 -2.27
N GLY A 254 -9.19 53.79 -0.95
CA GLY A 254 -10.25 54.53 -0.25
C GLY A 254 -9.73 55.50 0.79
N GLY A 255 -8.88 56.46 0.38
CA GLY A 255 -8.59 57.67 1.15
C GLY A 255 -7.14 57.80 1.62
N GLU A 256 -6.47 58.83 1.13
CA GLU A 256 -5.25 59.36 1.76
C GLU A 256 -5.51 59.65 3.25
N SER A 257 -5.01 58.79 4.14
CA SER A 257 -4.81 59.18 5.53
C SER A 257 -3.45 59.85 5.64
N VAL A 258 -3.45 61.18 5.54
CA VAL A 258 -2.30 62.01 5.90
C VAL A 258 -2.12 61.90 7.42
N VAL A 259 -1.19 61.06 7.86
CA VAL A 259 -0.73 61.05 9.25
C VAL A 259 0.18 62.27 9.45
N ARG A 260 -0.37 63.35 10.04
CA ARG A 260 0.45 64.45 10.57
C ARG A 260 0.94 64.05 11.96
N TYR A 261 2.24 63.84 12.10
CA TYR A 261 2.86 63.76 13.41
C TYR A 261 2.76 65.13 14.09
N ALA A 262 2.17 65.19 15.28
CA ALA A 262 2.30 66.34 16.15
C ALA A 262 3.73 66.32 16.71
N ASP A 263 4.54 67.32 16.36
CA ASP A 263 5.83 67.55 17.01
C ASP A 263 5.59 67.77 18.51
N TYR A 264 5.87 66.75 19.32
CA TYR A 264 6.12 66.95 20.73
C TYR A 264 7.52 67.54 20.86
N ALA A 265 7.58 68.85 21.07
CA ALA A 265 8.79 69.52 21.49
C ALA A 265 9.28 68.89 22.80
N GLU A 266 10.46 68.25 22.76
CA GLU A 266 11.21 67.92 23.95
C GLU A 266 11.60 69.24 24.64
N THR A 267 10.88 69.58 25.72
CA THR A 267 11.36 70.55 26.68
C THR A 267 12.36 69.83 27.59
N LEU A 268 13.65 70.06 27.34
CA LEU A 268 14.72 69.67 28.25
C LEU A 268 14.49 70.36 29.61
N PRO A 269 14.55 69.66 30.75
CA PRO A 269 14.57 70.31 32.04
C PRO A 269 15.88 71.08 32.18
N THR A 270 15.79 72.40 32.22
CA THR A 270 16.86 73.26 32.73
C THR A 270 17.03 72.98 34.22
N GLY A 271 18.05 72.19 34.57
CA GLY A 271 18.67 72.30 35.89
C GLY A 271 19.45 73.61 35.92
N GLN A 272 19.06 74.53 36.81
CA GLN A 272 19.93 75.60 37.28
C GLN A 272 20.52 75.20 38.64
N ASP A 273 21.77 75.63 38.79
CA ASP A 273 22.67 75.68 39.96
C ASP A 273 23.53 74.44 40.28
#